data_AF-A0A7J9H6I4-F1
#
_entry.id   AF-A0A7J9H6I4-F1
#
_cell.length_a   1.000
_cell.length_b   1.000
_cell.length_c   1.000
_cell.angle_alpha   90.00
_cell.angle_beta   90.00
_cell.angle_gamma   90.00
#
_symmetry.space_group_name_H-M   'P 1'
#
loop_
_entity.id
_entity.type
_entity.pdbx_description
1 polymer ?
#
loop_
_entity_poly.entity_id
_entity_poly.type
_entity_poly.pdbx_seq_one_letter_code
_entity_poly.pdbx_strand_id
1 'polypeptide(L)'
;MHTVRYFDGKTYEWVGISRQPNIIGKVKRTLGQFTPAQWDKDEWHPLLGPMRFVQVLSLCIVFLTVELNTFFLKFCLWIPPRNPVIVYRLILWWLIAIPTIREYNSYLQDREKSWSILLAFPCNLHC
;
A
#
# COMPACT_ATOMS: atom_id res chain seq x y z
N MET A 1 8.29 13.17 -2.98
CA MET A 1 6.93 13.71 -2.79
C MET A 1 6.93 14.75 -1.66
N HIS A 2 6.40 15.95 -1.90
CA HIS A 2 6.39 17.04 -0.91
C HIS A 2 5.39 16.82 0.23
N THR A 3 4.26 16.15 -0.04
CA THR A 3 3.24 15.82 0.95
C THR A 3 3.73 14.83 2.00
N VAL A 4 4.47 13.80 1.59
CA VAL A 4 5.07 12.83 2.51
C VAL A 4 6.06 13.52 3.46
N ARG A 5 6.92 14.43 2.95
CA ARG A 5 7.83 15.24 3.81
C ARG A 5 7.09 16.18 4.76
N TYR A 6 5.89 16.63 4.41
CA TYR A 6 5.06 17.49 5.27
C TYR A 6 4.47 16.72 6.46
N PHE A 7 4.19 15.42 6.27
CA PHE A 7 3.69 14.52 7.31
C PHE A 7 4.82 13.77 8.07
N ASP A 8 6.06 13.83 7.57
CA ASP A 8 7.25 13.21 8.17
C ASP A 8 7.67 13.99 9.43
N GLY A 9 7.06 13.65 10.57
CA GLY A 9 7.56 14.01 11.89
C GLY A 9 7.37 15.46 12.33
N LYS A 10 6.13 15.83 12.70
CA LYS A 10 5.97 16.85 13.75
C LYS A 10 6.27 16.18 15.09
N THR A 11 7.35 16.58 15.75
CA THR A 11 7.64 16.15 17.13
C THR A 11 6.52 16.65 18.04
N TYR A 12 5.68 15.74 18.52
CA TYR A 12 4.59 16.07 19.44
C TYR A 12 5.12 16.11 20.87
N GLU A 13 5.12 17.30 21.49
CA GLU A 13 5.31 17.40 22.94
C GLU A 13 4.07 16.89 23.67
N TRP A 14 4.27 15.87 24.51
CA TRP A 14 3.26 15.27 25.38
C TRP A 14 2.99 16.18 26.59
N VAL A 15 2.31 17.29 26.36
CA VAL A 15 1.80 18.16 27.44
C VAL A 15 0.36 17.75 27.81
N GLY A 16 0.04 17.78 29.10
CA GLY A 16 -1.28 17.43 29.63
C GLY A 16 -2.43 18.27 29.04
N ILE A 17 -3.60 17.63 28.86
CA ILE A 17 -4.83 18.20 28.28
C ILE A 17 -5.30 19.49 28.98
N SER A 18 -4.96 19.68 30.24
CA SER A 18 -5.32 20.86 31.03
C SER A 18 -4.60 22.15 30.61
N ARG A 19 -3.46 22.05 29.91
CA ARG A 19 -2.66 23.23 29.50
C ARG A 19 -3.07 23.81 28.14
N GLN A 20 -4.01 23.21 27.40
CA GLN A 20 -4.41 23.69 26.07
C GLN A 20 -5.67 24.59 26.15
N PRO A 21 -5.56 25.92 26.01
CA PRO A 21 -6.69 26.84 26.19
C PRO A 21 -7.64 26.89 24.99
N ASN A 22 -7.22 26.39 23.82
CA ASN A 22 -7.93 26.59 22.56
C ASN A 22 -8.63 25.31 22.06
N ILE A 23 -9.92 25.40 21.74
CA ILE A 23 -10.75 24.28 21.23
C ILE A 23 -10.18 23.71 19.92
N ILE A 24 -9.66 24.59 19.05
CA ILE A 24 -8.98 24.21 17.81
C ILE A 24 -7.75 23.34 18.09
N GLY A 25 -7.05 23.60 19.20
CA GLY A 25 -5.90 22.81 19.65
C GLY A 25 -6.27 21.43 20.17
N LYS A 26 -7.52 21.23 20.63
CA LYS A 26 -8.05 19.91 21.02
C LYS A 26 -8.42 19.09 19.79
N VAL A 27 -9.18 19.68 18.85
CA VAL A 27 -9.57 19.02 17.59
C VAL A 27 -8.35 18.62 16.76
N LYS A 28 -7.35 19.49 16.66
CA LYS A 28 -6.09 19.19 15.96
C LYS A 28 -5.33 17.99 16.58
N ARG A 29 -5.42 17.79 17.90
CA ARG A 29 -4.81 16.64 18.58
C ARG A 29 -5.60 15.35 18.34
N THR A 30 -6.92 15.41 18.41
CA THR A 30 -7.78 14.26 18.11
C THR A 30 -7.58 13.80 16.67
N LEU A 31 -7.52 14.73 15.71
CA LEU A 31 -7.21 14.41 14.31
C LEU A 31 -5.78 13.87 14.13
N GLY A 32 -4.83 14.36 14.92
CA GLY A 32 -3.46 13.84 14.97
C GLY A 32 -3.34 12.43 15.56
N GLN A 33 -4.27 11.99 16.41
CA GLN A 33 -4.31 10.61 16.93
C GLN A 33 -4.85 9.62 15.91
N PHE A 34 -5.76 10.07 15.02
CA PHE A 34 -6.26 9.27 13.90
C PHE A 34 -5.31 9.25 12.70
N THR A 35 -4.26 10.07 12.71
CA THR A 35 -3.24 10.09 11.67
C THR A 35 -2.00 9.35 12.18
N PRO A 36 -1.42 8.41 11.43
CA PRO A 36 -0.22 7.69 11.88
C PRO A 36 0.95 8.67 12.12
N ALA A 37 1.75 8.37 13.15
CA ALA A 37 2.86 9.23 13.60
C ALA A 37 3.98 9.38 12.56
N GLN A 38 4.10 8.42 11.65
CA GLN A 38 5.01 8.44 10.52
C GLN A 38 4.25 7.91 9.30
N TRP A 39 4.32 8.66 8.20
CA TRP A 39 3.87 8.19 6.90
C TRP A 39 5.05 7.54 6.20
N ASP A 40 5.00 6.22 6.05
CA ASP A 40 6.11 5.48 5.44
C ASP A 40 6.25 5.85 3.95
N LYS A 41 7.49 5.97 3.49
CA LYS A 41 7.79 6.30 2.10
C LYS A 41 7.66 5.02 1.28
N ASP A 42 6.51 4.85 0.63
CA ASP A 42 6.26 3.74 -0.29
C ASP A 42 7.14 3.90 -1.56
N GLU A 43 8.41 3.52 -1.47
CA GLU A 43 9.36 3.51 -2.60
C GLU A 43 9.25 2.19 -3.37
N TRP A 44 8.62 2.24 -4.55
CA TRP A 44 8.28 1.05 -5.33
C TRP A 44 9.36 0.58 -6.31
N HIS A 45 10.34 1.43 -6.65
CA HIS A 45 11.56 1.06 -7.39
C HIS A 45 11.43 -0.12 -8.38
N PRO A 46 10.46 -0.11 -9.32
CA PRO A 46 10.03 -1.32 -10.05
C PRO A 46 11.03 -1.82 -11.09
N LEU A 47 11.95 -0.95 -11.52
CA LEU A 47 12.95 -1.23 -12.56
C LEU A 47 14.35 -1.51 -11.99
N LEU A 48 14.54 -1.45 -10.67
CA LEU A 48 15.85 -1.62 -10.04
C LEU A 48 16.32 -3.09 -10.00
N GLY A 49 15.47 -4.05 -10.38
CA GLY A 49 15.89 -5.45 -10.54
C GLY A 49 14.92 -6.27 -11.41
N PRO A 50 15.41 -7.22 -12.22
CA PRO A 50 14.58 -8.03 -13.11
C PRO A 50 13.56 -8.89 -12.35
N MET A 51 13.92 -9.42 -11.17
CA MET A 51 13.00 -10.20 -10.33
C MET A 51 11.86 -9.35 -9.75
N ARG A 52 12.15 -8.11 -9.35
CA ARG A 52 11.14 -7.15 -8.89
C ARG A 52 10.15 -6.82 -10.01
N PHE A 53 10.65 -6.61 -11.22
CA PHE A 53 9.81 -6.34 -12.38
C PHE A 53 8.82 -7.48 -12.65
N VAL A 54 9.27 -8.75 -12.61
CA VAL A 54 8.40 -9.92 -12.79
C VAL A 54 7.33 -10.02 -11.69
N GLN A 55 7.70 -9.74 -10.44
CA GLN A 55 6.77 -9.77 -9.30
C GLN A 55 5.68 -8.68 -9.35
N VAL A 56 6.04 -7.49 -9.82
CA VAL A 56 5.07 -6.40 -10.05
C VAL A 56 4.20 -6.74 -11.26
N LEU A 57 4.80 -7.25 -12.34
CA LEU A 57 4.09 -7.67 -13.55
C LEU A 57 3.05 -8.77 -13.25
N SER A 58 3.39 -9.77 -12.42
CA SER A 58 2.43 -10.80 -12.02
C SER A 58 1.24 -10.23 -11.24
N LEU A 59 1.47 -9.23 -10.38
CA LEU A 59 0.38 -8.55 -9.66
C LEU A 59 -0.54 -7.81 -10.65
N CYS A 60 0.03 -7.10 -11.62
CA CYS A 60 -0.74 -6.43 -12.67
C CYS A 60 -1.59 -7.42 -13.49
N ILE A 61 -1.02 -8.57 -13.88
CA ILE A 61 -1.73 -9.59 -14.66
C ILE A 61 -2.92 -10.15 -13.89
N VAL A 62 -2.76 -10.44 -12.60
CA VAL A 62 -3.85 -10.96 -11.75
C VAL A 62 -4.99 -9.94 -11.67
N PHE A 63 -4.68 -8.67 -11.42
CA PHE A 63 -5.69 -7.60 -11.38
C PHE A 63 -6.43 -7.45 -12.72
N LEU A 64 -5.68 -7.38 -13.83
CA LEU A 64 -6.26 -7.28 -15.17
C LEU A 64 -7.12 -8.49 -15.52
N THR A 65 -6.76 -9.69 -15.05
CA THR A 65 -7.54 -10.90 -15.26
C THR A 65 -8.88 -10.85 -14.50
N VAL A 66 -8.87 -10.35 -13.25
CA VAL A 66 -10.11 -10.19 -12.45
C VAL A 66 -11.04 -9.16 -13.10
N GLU A 67 -10.50 -8.05 -13.59
CA GLU A 67 -11.26 -7.03 -14.31
C GLU A 67 -11.82 -7.61 -15.62
N LEU A 68 -10.98 -8.25 -16.44
CA LEU A 68 -11.38 -8.84 -17.72
C LEU A 68 -12.46 -9.91 -17.53
N ASN A 69 -12.36 -10.78 -16.52
CA ASN A 69 -13.39 -11.78 -16.22
C ASN A 69 -14.75 -11.12 -15.93
N THR A 70 -14.75 -9.98 -15.24
CA THR A 70 -15.99 -9.22 -14.94
C THR A 70 -16.64 -8.69 -16.22
N PHE A 71 -15.82 -8.18 -17.15
CA PHE A 71 -16.30 -7.68 -18.44
C PHE A 71 -16.75 -8.82 -19.36
N PHE A 72 -16.05 -9.95 -19.35
CA PHE A 72 -16.33 -11.11 -20.20
C PHE A 72 -17.65 -11.79 -19.80
N LEU A 73 -17.88 -12.01 -18.51
CA LEU A 73 -19.15 -12.54 -17.99
C LEU A 73 -20.35 -11.63 -18.33
N LYS A 74 -20.15 -10.30 -18.33
CA LYS A 74 -21.18 -9.33 -18.77
C LYS A 74 -21.50 -9.47 -20.27
N PHE A 75 -20.49 -9.73 -21.10
CA PHE A 75 -20.64 -9.91 -22.54
C PHE A 75 -21.38 -11.22 -22.87
N CYS A 76 -20.99 -12.35 -22.26
CA CYS A 76 -21.64 -13.63 -22.52
C CYS A 76 -23.08 -13.73 -21.99
N LEU A 77 -23.41 -13.05 -20.89
CA LEU A 77 -24.71 -13.17 -20.22
C LEU A 77 -25.78 -12.17 -20.71
N TRP A 78 -25.49 -11.36 -21.76
CA TRP A 78 -26.40 -10.34 -22.32
C TRP A 78 -27.12 -9.50 -21.23
N ILE A 79 -26.42 -9.12 -20.16
CA ILE A 79 -27.03 -8.34 -19.08
C ILE A 79 -27.11 -6.86 -19.51
N PRO A 80 -28.27 -6.19 -19.39
CA PRO A 80 -28.40 -4.78 -19.77
C PRO A 80 -27.43 -3.91 -18.93
N PRO A 81 -26.79 -2.89 -19.54
CA PRO A 81 -25.65 -2.17 -18.97
C PRO A 81 -25.96 -1.31 -17.72
N ARG A 82 -27.23 -1.22 -17.30
CA ARG A 82 -27.72 -0.39 -16.20
C ARG A 82 -27.70 -1.05 -14.81
N ASN A 83 -27.14 -2.26 -14.69
CA ASN A 83 -27.13 -2.98 -13.42
C ASN A 83 -26.00 -2.48 -12.48
N PRO A 84 -26.33 -1.94 -11.29
CA PRO A 84 -25.34 -1.35 -10.37
C PRO A 84 -24.43 -2.38 -9.71
N VAL A 85 -24.76 -3.68 -9.79
CA VAL A 85 -23.98 -4.79 -9.22
C VAL A 85 -22.52 -4.79 -9.67
N ILE A 86 -22.26 -4.43 -10.93
CA ILE A 86 -20.90 -4.35 -11.48
C ILE A 86 -20.12 -3.19 -10.82
N VAL A 87 -20.78 -2.06 -10.58
CA VAL A 87 -20.18 -0.89 -9.93
C VAL A 87 -19.85 -1.20 -8.47
N TYR A 88 -20.78 -1.81 -7.73
CA TYR A 88 -20.52 -2.25 -6.36
C TYR A 88 -19.36 -3.24 -6.27
N ARG A 89 -19.29 -4.18 -7.22
CA ARG A 89 -18.15 -5.11 -7.31
C ARG A 89 -16.84 -4.35 -7.53
N LEU A 90 -16.79 -3.42 -8.49
CA LEU A 90 -15.58 -2.63 -8.77
C LEU A 90 -15.10 -1.86 -7.54
N ILE A 91 -16.03 -1.20 -6.82
CA ILE A 91 -15.70 -0.44 -5.60
C ILE A 91 -15.17 -1.38 -4.52
N LEU A 92 -15.80 -2.53 -4.32
CA LEU A 92 -15.35 -3.51 -3.32
C LEU A 92 -13.95 -4.04 -3.65
N TRP A 93 -13.69 -4.42 -4.90
CA TRP A 93 -12.36 -4.86 -5.33
C TRP A 93 -11.32 -3.74 -5.22
N TRP A 94 -11.68 -2.50 -5.51
CA TRP A 94 -10.80 -1.34 -5.36
C TRP A 94 -10.41 -1.08 -3.89
N LEU A 95 -11.37 -1.18 -2.96
CA LEU A 95 -11.10 -1.03 -1.53
C LEU A 95 -10.18 -2.13 -0.97
N ILE A 96 -10.26 -3.36 -1.49
CA ILE A 96 -9.38 -4.46 -1.10
C ILE A 96 -8.01 -4.35 -1.79
N ALA A 97 -7.95 -3.81 -3.01
CA ALA A 97 -6.72 -3.68 -3.77
C ALA A 97 -5.68 -2.80 -3.07
N ILE A 98 -6.10 -1.66 -2.52
CA ILE A 98 -5.23 -0.68 -1.87
C ILE A 98 -4.40 -1.29 -0.72
N PRO A 99 -4.99 -1.92 0.32
CA PRO A 99 -4.22 -2.54 1.39
C PRO A 99 -3.41 -3.74 0.91
N THR A 100 -3.94 -4.52 -0.04
CA THR A 100 -3.25 -5.70 -0.58
C THR A 100 -1.96 -5.31 -1.30
N ILE A 101 -1.99 -4.25 -2.10
CA ILE A 101 -0.82 -3.73 -2.83
C ILE A 101 0.24 -3.21 -1.85
N ARG A 102 -0.17 -2.49 -0.80
CA ARG A 102 0.72 -2.01 0.26
C ARG A 102 1.41 -3.16 0.98
N GLU A 103 0.62 -4.12 1.45
CA GLU A 103 1.10 -5.30 2.15
C GLU A 103 2.05 -6.13 1.27
N TYR A 104 1.69 -6.35 0.00
CA TYR A 104 2.54 -7.05 -0.96
C TYR A 104 3.89 -6.35 -1.18
N ASN A 105 3.90 -5.02 -1.28
CA ASN A 105 5.14 -4.26 -1.40
C ASN A 105 6.04 -4.44 -0.17
N SER A 106 5.46 -4.36 1.04
CA SER A 106 6.20 -4.60 2.28
C SER A 106 6.78 -6.02 2.32
N TYR A 107 6.03 -7.03 1.88
CA TYR A 107 6.55 -8.40 1.75
C TYR A 107 7.70 -8.50 0.74
N LEU A 108 7.59 -7.86 -0.43
CA LEU A 108 8.64 -7.91 -1.44
C LEU A 108 9.95 -7.27 -0.94
N GLN A 109 9.86 -6.15 -0.22
CA GLN A 109 11.01 -5.48 0.37
C GLN A 109 11.69 -6.32 1.48
N ASP A 110 10.91 -7.04 2.30
CA ASP A 110 11.47 -7.93 3.33
C ASP A 110 12.15 -9.17 2.73
N ARG A 111 11.54 -9.73 1.68
CA ARG A 111 12.09 -10.88 0.94
C ARG A 111 13.43 -10.53 0.30
N GLU A 112 13.57 -9.37 -0.34
CA GLU A 112 14.84 -8.95 -0.93
C GLU A 112 15.96 -8.83 0.11
N LYS A 113 15.69 -8.26 1.29
CA LYS A 113 16.67 -8.15 2.37
C LYS A 113 17.15 -9.54 2.80
N SER A 114 16.21 -10.49 2.96
CA SER A 114 16.53 -11.88 3.31
C SER A 114 17.38 -12.57 2.22
N TRP A 115 17.00 -12.45 0.94
CA TRP A 115 17.78 -13.02 -0.17
C TRP A 115 19.16 -12.39 -0.32
N SER A 116 19.29 -11.08 -0.09
CA SER A 116 20.58 -10.38 -0.12
C SER A 116 21.50 -10.86 1.01
N ILE A 117 20.96 -11.11 2.20
CA ILE A 117 21.73 -11.67 3.32
C ILE A 117 22.17 -13.10 3.01
N LEU A 118 21.28 -13.94 2.48
CA LEU A 118 21.59 -15.33 2.12
C LEU A 118 22.60 -15.43 0.96
N LEU A 119 22.57 -14.51 -0.01
CA LEU A 119 23.53 -14.43 -1.11
C LEU A 119 24.82 -13.69 -0.75
N ALA A 120 24.86 -12.94 0.37
CA ALA A 120 26.07 -12.35 0.94
C ALA A 120 26.86 -13.29 1.86
N PHE A 121 26.40 -14.54 2.02
CA PHE A 121 27.18 -15.64 2.57
C PHE A 121 27.80 -16.55 1.46
N PRO A 122 28.58 -16.07 0.48
CA PRO A 122 29.55 -16.93 -0.16
C PRO A 122 30.87 -16.80 0.61
N CYS A 123 31.41 -17.94 1.04
CA CYS A 123 32.84 -18.12 1.32
C CYS A 123 33.39 -17.60 2.67
N ASN A 124 33.03 -18.25 3.78
CA ASN A 124 33.94 -18.36 4.95
C ASN A 124 33.74 -19.66 5.73
N LEU A 125 33.49 -20.76 5.01
CA LEU A 125 33.50 -22.10 5.58
C LEU A 125 34.38 -23.02 4.71
N HIS A 126 35.67 -22.71 4.68
CA HIS A 126 36.73 -23.69 4.48
C HIS A 126 37.56 -23.64 5.77
N CYS A 127 37.09 -24.38 6.77
CA CYS A 127 37.96 -25.04 7.74
C CYS A 127 38.45 -26.34 7.11
#